data_AF-A0A3N5XNI5-F1
#
_entry.id   AF-A0A3N5XNI5-F1
#
_cell.length_a   1.000
_cell.length_b   1.000
_cell.length_c   1.000
_cell.angle_alpha   90.00
_cell.angle_beta   90.00
_cell.angle_gamma   90.00
#
_symmetry.space_group_name_H-M   'P 1'
#
loop_
_entity.id
_entity.type
_entity.pdbx_description
1 polymer ?
#
loop_
_entity_poly.entity_id
_entity_poly.type
_entity_poly.pdbx_seq_one_letter_code
_entity_poly.pdbx_strand_id
1 'polypeptide(L)'
;MAATFAAKAPAFTRPDAAARERLRALIIEKRSLLTELDPLASEGTFSVNLPQFIRSPRLALAYRRLAREESRLLGTRRAVSMQQAWWRPLHMALAWLFVLGVVIHVVTVTFFAGYVADGGPITWWHLRAWGG
;
A
#
# COMPACT_ATOMS: atom_id res chain seq x y z
N MET A 1 21.01 -12.97 18.88
CA MET A 1 20.21 -11.76 19.16
C MET A 1 19.60 -11.28 17.85
N ALA A 2 18.28 -11.17 17.78
CA ALA A 2 17.58 -10.72 16.58
C ALA A 2 17.93 -9.25 16.31
N ALA A 3 18.56 -8.97 15.17
CA ALA A 3 18.82 -7.61 14.70
C ALA A 3 17.50 -6.99 14.21
N THR A 4 16.63 -6.62 15.15
CA THR A 4 15.32 -6.00 14.87
C THR A 4 15.42 -4.49 14.65
N PHE A 5 16.55 -3.86 14.99
CA PHE A 5 16.78 -2.44 14.78
C PHE A 5 17.53 -2.16 13.46
N ALA A 6 17.10 -1.13 12.74
CA ALA A 6 17.76 -0.68 11.52
C ALA A 6 19.22 -0.31 11.83
N ALA A 7 20.15 -0.75 10.98
CA ALA A 7 21.55 -0.38 11.12
C ALA A 7 21.69 1.13 10.91
N LYS A 8 22.69 1.74 11.56
CA LYS A 8 23.01 3.16 11.37
C LYS A 8 23.15 3.45 9.88
N ALA A 9 22.35 4.38 9.38
CA ALA A 9 22.37 4.75 7.97
C ALA A 9 23.80 5.16 7.58
N PRO A 10 24.32 4.69 6.43
CA PRO A 10 25.63 5.11 5.95
C PRO A 10 25.65 6.63 5.77
N ALA A 11 26.81 7.24 6.01
CA ALA A 11 27.01 8.67 5.84
C ALA A 11 26.55 9.11 4.44
N PHE A 12 25.86 10.27 4.36
CA PHE A 12 25.37 10.83 3.10
C PHE A 12 26.52 10.93 2.10
N THR A 13 26.49 10.05 1.10
CA THR A 13 27.48 10.06 0.02
C THR A 13 27.05 11.13 -0.97
N ARG A 14 27.95 12.02 -1.37
CA ARG A 14 27.64 13.07 -2.35
C ARG A 14 27.19 12.38 -3.66
N PRO A 15 25.96 12.62 -4.14
CA PRO A 15 25.50 12.01 -5.39
C PRO A 15 26.38 12.51 -6.54
N ASP A 16 26.69 11.61 -7.48
CA ASP A 16 27.38 11.97 -8.72
C ASP A 16 26.50 12.90 -9.59
N ALA A 17 27.11 13.56 -10.57
CA ALA A 17 26.40 14.53 -11.41
C ALA A 17 25.25 13.88 -12.19
N ALA A 18 25.42 12.62 -12.63
CA ALA A 18 24.41 11.87 -13.36
C ALA A 18 23.20 11.48 -12.49
N ALA A 19 23.41 11.07 -11.24
CA ALA A 19 22.32 10.79 -10.29
C ALA A 19 21.58 12.07 -9.92
N ARG A 20 22.27 13.20 -9.81
CA ARG A 20 21.63 14.50 -9.54
C ARG A 20 20.70 14.91 -10.68
N GLU A 21 21.11 14.73 -11.93
CA GLU A 21 20.27 15.04 -13.09
C GLU A 21 19.04 14.10 -13.17
N ARG A 22 19.24 12.79 -12.93
CA ARG A 22 18.13 11.83 -12.84
C ARG A 22 17.14 12.17 -11.73
N LEU A 23 17.64 12.54 -10.54
CA LEU A 23 16.81 13.01 -9.43
C LEU A 23 16.01 14.24 -9.80
N ARG A 24 16.63 15.20 -10.51
CA ARG A 24 15.94 16.40 -10.98
C ARG A 24 14.78 16.07 -11.93
N ALA A 25 15.02 15.20 -12.90
CA ALA A 25 13.98 14.73 -13.82
C ALA A 25 12.83 14.05 -13.08
N LEU A 26 13.14 13.14 -12.14
CA LEU A 26 12.13 12.45 -11.32
C LEU A 26 11.30 13.41 -10.45
N ILE A 27 11.91 14.44 -9.87
CA ILE A 27 11.19 15.44 -9.06
C ILE A 27 10.23 16.26 -9.92
N ILE A 28 10.64 16.62 -11.14
CA ILE A 28 9.78 17.35 -12.09
C ILE A 28 8.57 16.50 -12.46
N GLU A 29 8.79 15.23 -12.81
CA GLU A 29 7.72 14.30 -13.18
C GLU A 29 6.78 13.97 -12.00
N LYS A 30 7.32 13.83 -10.78
CA LYS A 30 6.51 13.69 -9.58
C LYS A 30 5.63 14.91 -9.33
N ARG A 31 6.15 16.12 -9.53
CA ARG A 31 5.39 17.36 -9.34
C ARG A 31 4.26 17.51 -10.37
N SER A 32 4.47 17.11 -11.63
CA SER A 32 3.39 17.13 -12.62
C SER A 32 2.27 16.16 -12.24
N LEU A 33 2.61 14.92 -11.85
CA LEU A 33 1.62 13.94 -11.39
C LEU A 33 0.93 14.37 -10.09
N LEU A 34 1.63 15.08 -9.21
CA LEU A 34 1.05 15.59 -7.96
C LEU A 34 -0.05 16.61 -8.23
N THR A 35 0.17 17.53 -9.17
CA THR A 35 -0.84 18.53 -9.58
C THR A 35 -2.13 17.86 -10.06
N GLU A 36 -2.03 16.71 -10.74
CA GLU A 36 -3.20 15.94 -11.19
C GLU A 36 -3.88 15.13 -10.09
N LEU A 37 -3.11 14.68 -9.07
CA LEU A 37 -3.61 13.86 -7.97
C LEU A 37 -4.23 14.69 -6.84
N ASP A 38 -3.55 15.76 -6.43
CA ASP A 38 -3.96 16.64 -5.35
C ASP A 38 -3.24 18.00 -5.50
N PRO A 39 -3.94 19.03 -6.02
CA PRO A 39 -3.37 20.36 -6.23
C PRO A 39 -2.89 21.05 -4.94
N LEU A 40 -3.36 20.62 -3.77
CA LEU A 40 -3.01 21.21 -2.47
C LEU A 40 -1.88 20.46 -1.79
N ALA A 41 -1.45 19.32 -2.32
CA ALA A 41 -0.41 18.51 -1.72
C ALA A 41 0.99 19.05 -2.02
N SER A 42 1.86 18.99 -1.01
CA SER A 42 3.30 19.25 -1.17
C SER A 42 4.06 17.94 -1.36
N GLU A 43 4.96 17.90 -2.35
CA GLU A 43 5.73 16.71 -2.71
C GLU A 43 6.49 16.12 -1.51
N GLY A 44 7.03 16.96 -0.62
CA GLY A 44 7.79 16.51 0.54
C GLY A 44 6.96 15.84 1.65
N THR A 45 5.63 16.01 1.64
CA THR A 45 4.72 15.43 2.65
C THR A 45 3.71 14.47 2.04
N PHE A 46 3.62 14.39 0.73
CA PHE A 46 2.60 13.61 0.06
C PHE A 46 2.95 12.12 0.01
N SER A 47 2.02 11.30 0.51
CA SER A 47 1.99 9.87 0.27
C SER A 47 0.67 9.48 -0.37
N VAL A 48 0.72 8.53 -1.32
CA VAL A 48 -0.49 7.98 -1.93
C VAL A 48 -1.30 7.25 -0.87
N ASN A 49 -2.51 7.75 -0.61
CA ASN A 49 -3.46 7.13 0.31
C ASN A 49 -4.50 6.29 -0.45
N LEU A 50 -5.26 5.47 0.29
CA LEU A 50 -6.26 4.57 -0.26
C LEU A 50 -7.37 5.30 -1.07
N PRO A 51 -7.92 6.45 -0.64
CA PRO A 51 -8.95 7.15 -1.41
C PRO A 51 -8.46 7.62 -2.78
N GLN A 52 -7.24 8.14 -2.87
CA GLN A 52 -6.60 8.55 -4.12
C GLN A 52 -6.34 7.34 -5.03
N PHE A 53 -5.98 6.19 -4.44
CA PHE A 53 -5.80 4.96 -5.20
C PHE A 53 -7.11 4.45 -5.80
N ILE A 54 -8.23 4.61 -5.10
CA ILE A 54 -9.57 4.24 -5.60
C ILE A 54 -10.03 5.20 -6.69
N ARG A 55 -9.84 6.52 -6.49
CA ARG A 55 -10.27 7.55 -7.45
C ARG A 55 -9.44 7.57 -8.73
N SER A 56 -8.12 7.45 -8.60
CA SER A 56 -7.17 7.62 -9.71
C SER A 56 -6.07 6.56 -9.68
N PRO A 57 -6.39 5.27 -9.90
CA PRO A 57 -5.46 4.15 -9.71
C PRO A 57 -4.21 4.24 -10.61
N ARG A 58 -4.36 4.71 -11.85
CA ARG A 58 -3.24 4.85 -12.80
C ARG A 58 -2.22 5.90 -12.34
N LEU A 59 -2.69 7.09 -11.96
CA LEU A 59 -1.84 8.19 -11.49
C LEU A 59 -1.17 7.83 -10.16
N ALA A 60 -1.94 7.22 -9.24
CA ALA A 60 -1.43 6.73 -7.97
C ALA A 60 -0.33 5.67 -8.13
N LEU A 61 -0.47 4.76 -9.11
CA LEU A 61 0.57 3.79 -9.46
C LEU A 61 1.81 4.44 -10.08
N ALA A 62 1.63 5.40 -11.00
CA ALA A 62 2.73 6.14 -11.62
C ALA A 62 3.56 6.89 -10.57
N TYR A 63 2.90 7.64 -9.69
CA TYR A 63 3.57 8.34 -8.59
C TYR A 63 4.33 7.37 -7.65
N ARG A 64 3.72 6.22 -7.31
CA ARG A 64 4.40 5.19 -6.50
C ARG A 64 5.62 4.58 -7.18
N ARG A 65 5.63 4.45 -8.52
CA ARG A 65 6.80 3.96 -9.26
C ARG A 65 7.96 4.96 -9.17
N LEU A 66 7.69 6.24 -9.44
CA LEU A 66 8.70 7.31 -9.36
C LEU A 66 9.27 7.46 -7.94
N ALA A 67 8.41 7.44 -6.92
CA ALA A 67 8.84 7.51 -5.51
C ALA A 67 9.74 6.32 -5.10
N ARG A 68 9.52 5.12 -5.67
CA ARG A 68 10.40 3.96 -5.47
C ARG A 68 11.75 4.15 -6.16
N GLU A 69 11.76 4.72 -7.35
CA GLU A 69 12.99 4.97 -8.12
C GLU A 69 13.87 6.03 -7.44
N GLU A 70 13.26 7.11 -6.97
CA GLU A 70 13.92 8.12 -6.13
C GLU A 70 14.50 7.51 -4.85
N SER A 71 13.72 6.69 -4.13
CA SER A 71 14.20 6.00 -2.91
C SER A 71 15.39 5.07 -3.20
N ARG A 72 15.43 4.47 -4.40
CA ARG A 72 16.54 3.61 -4.84
C ARG A 72 17.79 4.44 -5.17
N LEU A 73 17.63 5.60 -5.81
CA LEU A 73 18.72 6.53 -6.12
C LEU A 73 19.31 7.19 -4.88
N LEU A 74 18.47 7.59 -3.92
CA LEU A 74 18.91 8.19 -2.65
C LEU A 74 19.51 7.18 -1.68
N GLY A 75 19.36 5.88 -1.94
CA GLY A 75 19.87 4.83 -1.06
C GLY A 75 19.22 4.81 0.33
N THR A 76 18.08 5.49 0.52
CA THR A 76 17.36 5.59 1.81
C THR A 76 16.96 4.23 2.38
N ARG A 77 16.80 3.22 1.52
CA ARG A 77 16.53 1.84 1.93
C ARG A 77 17.75 0.99 2.28
N ARG A 78 18.99 1.50 2.13
CA ARG A 78 20.21 0.74 2.50
C ARG A 78 20.35 0.53 4.02
N ALA A 79 19.62 1.30 4.83
CA ALA A 79 19.66 1.19 6.29
C ALA A 79 18.81 0.03 6.87
N VAL A 80 17.88 -0.53 6.08
CA VAL A 80 16.97 -1.60 6.53
C VAL A 80 17.28 -2.87 5.75
N SER A 81 17.48 -3.98 6.45
CA SER A 81 17.72 -5.28 5.81
C SER A 81 16.58 -5.63 4.85
N MET A 82 16.90 -6.24 3.69
CA MET A 82 15.88 -6.60 2.70
C MET A 82 14.76 -7.46 3.31
N GLN A 83 15.08 -8.34 4.27
CA GLN A 83 14.09 -9.16 4.97
C GLN A 83 13.10 -8.33 5.82
N GLN A 84 13.56 -7.31 6.56
CA GLN A 84 12.64 -6.44 7.32
C GLN A 84 11.81 -5.53 6.41
N ALA A 85 12.35 -5.11 5.26
CA ALA A 85 11.64 -4.29 4.30
C ALA A 85 10.42 -4.99 3.69
N TRP A 86 10.40 -6.33 3.66
CA TRP A 86 9.31 -7.15 3.12
C TRP A 86 8.23 -7.51 4.14
N TRP A 87 8.55 -7.51 5.44
CA TRP A 87 7.56 -7.82 6.49
C TRP A 87 6.42 -6.81 6.55
N ARG A 88 6.71 -5.51 6.40
CA ARG A 88 5.68 -4.47 6.41
C ARG A 88 4.67 -4.62 5.26
N PRO A 89 5.08 -4.74 3.98
CA PRO A 89 4.11 -4.98 2.90
C PRO A 89 3.43 -6.34 3.01
N LEU A 90 4.12 -7.39 3.48
CA LEU A 90 3.51 -8.71 3.69
C LEU A 90 2.40 -8.65 4.75
N HIS A 91 2.67 -8.03 5.90
CA HIS A 91 1.67 -7.87 6.96
C HIS A 91 0.47 -7.04 6.49
N MET A 92 0.72 -5.93 5.77
CA MET A 92 -0.36 -5.16 5.15
C MET A 92 -1.19 -5.99 4.17
N ALA A 93 -0.55 -6.82 3.33
CA ALA A 93 -1.26 -7.69 2.40
C ALA A 93 -2.11 -8.75 3.13
N LEU A 94 -1.56 -9.37 4.18
CA LEU A 94 -2.29 -10.32 5.02
C LEU A 94 -3.47 -9.65 5.74
N ALA A 95 -3.30 -8.45 6.28
CA ALA A 95 -4.38 -7.69 6.89
C ALA A 95 -5.50 -7.39 5.89
N TRP A 96 -5.16 -6.97 4.66
CA TRP A 96 -6.15 -6.75 3.61
C TRP A 96 -6.90 -8.03 3.20
N LEU A 97 -6.18 -9.15 3.07
CA LEU A 97 -6.78 -10.44 2.77
C LEU A 97 -7.74 -10.89 3.88
N PHE A 98 -7.35 -10.70 5.13
CA PHE A 98 -8.18 -11.02 6.29
C PHE A 98 -9.46 -10.18 6.31
N VAL A 99 -9.36 -8.86 6.14
CA VAL A 99 -10.52 -7.96 6.09
C VAL A 99 -11.47 -8.36 4.94
N LEU A 100 -10.93 -8.65 3.76
CA LEU A 100 -11.73 -9.11 2.62
C LEU A 100 -12.45 -10.43 2.95
N GLY A 101 -11.75 -11.39 3.57
CA GLY A 101 -12.31 -12.66 4.01
C GLY A 101 -13.45 -12.48 5.01
N VAL A 102 -13.28 -11.59 5.99
CA VAL A 102 -14.33 -11.26 6.97
C VAL A 102 -15.54 -10.61 6.30
N VAL A 103 -15.34 -9.67 5.38
CA VAL A 103 -16.45 -9.04 4.64
C VAL A 103 -17.21 -10.09 3.82
N ILE A 104 -16.50 -10.94 3.08
CA ILE A 104 -17.12 -12.04 2.32
C ILE A 104 -17.88 -12.96 3.27
N HIS A 105 -17.28 -13.36 4.39
CA HIS A 105 -17.91 -14.21 5.40
C HIS A 105 -19.20 -13.59 5.95
N VAL A 106 -19.17 -12.32 6.36
CA VAL A 106 -20.36 -11.63 6.87
C VAL A 106 -21.47 -11.59 5.81
N VAL A 107 -21.13 -11.28 4.55
CA VAL A 107 -22.11 -11.28 3.45
C VAL A 107 -22.68 -12.67 3.24
N THR A 108 -21.85 -13.72 3.19
CA THR A 108 -22.33 -15.08 2.93
C THR A 108 -23.19 -15.61 4.08
N VAL A 109 -22.79 -15.44 5.34
CA VAL A 109 -23.59 -15.95 6.47
C VAL A 109 -24.88 -15.15 6.70
N THR A 110 -24.91 -13.88 6.30
CA THR A 110 -26.09 -13.01 6.46
C THR A 110 -27.12 -13.23 5.36
N PHE A 111 -26.67 -13.35 4.10
CA PHE A 111 -27.55 -13.39 2.94
C PHE A 111 -27.72 -14.79 2.33
N PHE A 112 -26.82 -15.71 2.61
CA PHE A 112 -26.84 -17.09 2.08
C PHE A 112 -26.83 -18.10 3.23
N ALA A 113 -27.52 -17.78 4.33
CA ALA A 113 -27.49 -18.57 5.56
C ALA A 113 -27.91 -20.04 5.34
N GLY A 114 -28.87 -20.31 4.45
CA GLY A 114 -29.28 -21.68 4.12
C GLY A 114 -28.18 -22.49 3.41
N TYR A 115 -27.45 -21.87 2.48
CA TYR A 115 -26.27 -22.48 1.83
C TYR A 115 -25.15 -22.71 2.85
N VAL A 116 -24.86 -21.71 3.68
CA VAL A 116 -23.79 -21.79 4.69
C VAL A 116 -24.10 -22.83 5.77
N ALA A 117 -25.36 -22.98 6.15
CA ALA A 117 -25.79 -23.94 7.16
C ALA A 117 -25.86 -25.38 6.63
N ASP A 118 -25.76 -25.59 5.31
CA ASP A 118 -25.80 -26.91 4.66
C ASP A 118 -26.99 -27.77 5.13
N GLY A 119 -28.16 -27.15 5.24
CA GLY A 119 -29.40 -27.78 5.73
C GLY A 119 -29.48 -27.93 7.27
N GLY A 120 -28.46 -27.50 8.01
CA GLY A 120 -28.46 -27.46 9.48
C GLY A 120 -29.24 -26.28 10.08
N PRO A 121 -29.52 -26.32 11.40
CA PRO A 121 -30.19 -25.23 12.09
C PRO A 121 -29.31 -23.97 12.15
N ILE A 122 -29.87 -22.84 11.70
CA ILE A 122 -29.17 -21.54 11.69
C ILE A 122 -29.27 -20.89 13.08
N THR A 123 -28.13 -20.71 13.75
CA THR A 123 -28.05 -20.18 15.13
C THR A 123 -27.65 -18.71 15.22
N TRP A 124 -27.34 -18.08 14.08
CA TRP A 124 -26.90 -16.67 13.99
C TRP A 124 -27.95 -15.79 13.31
N TRP A 125 -27.78 -14.47 13.48
CA TRP A 125 -28.62 -13.47 12.82
C TRP A 125 -28.38 -13.46 11.31
N HIS A 126 -29.46 -13.55 10.53
CA HIS A 126 -29.44 -13.57 9.07
C HIS A 126 -30.71 -12.95 8.49
N LEU A 127 -30.68 -12.62 7.19
CA LEU A 127 -31.83 -12.07 6.48
C LEU A 127 -32.58 -13.19 5.74
N ARG A 128 -33.82 -13.48 6.15
CA ARG A 128 -34.70 -14.51 5.56
C ARG A 128 -35.16 -14.25 4.12
N ALA A 129 -34.96 -13.03 3.59
CA ALA A 129 -35.58 -12.58 2.34
C ALA A 129 -34.74 -12.84 1.07
N TRP A 130 -33.49 -13.29 1.21
CA TRP A 130 -32.63 -13.66 0.08
C TRP A 130 -32.28 -15.15 0.17
N GLY A 131 -32.92 -15.96 -0.68
CA GLY A 131 -32.81 -17.42 -0.68
C GLY A 131 -34.01 -18.06 0.01
N GLY A 132 -34.98 -18.50 -0.79
CA GLY A 132 -36.13 -19.26 -0.33
C GLY A 132 -35.78 -20.64 0.21
#